data_AF-A0A953YFI4-F1
#
_entry.id   AF-A0A953YFI4-F1
#
_cell.length_a   1.000
_cell.length_b   1.000
_cell.length_c   1.000
_cell.angle_alpha   90.00
_cell.angle_beta   90.00
_cell.angle_gamma   90.00
#
_symmetry.space_group_name_H-M   'P 1'
#
loop_
_entity.id
_entity.type
_entity.pdbx_description
1 polymer ?
#
loop_
_entity_poly.entity_id
_entity_poly.type
_entity_poly.pdbx_seq_one_letter_code
_entity_poly.pdbx_strand_id
1 'polypeptide(L)'
;MSIWGKILGGAAGLAVGGPIGALIGAVAGHFAVDQKSESQQPRVDEGVTRQIGFTIGVIALGAKMAKADGVVTRDEIAAFRRVFRTAPDEEKNVARLFNQAKRDVAGFESYAHQLSRILHDSPLVLEQVLDCLFVIATADGKVTPDELRFLERVAEIFG
;
A
#
# COMPACT_ATOMS: atom_id res chain seq x y z
N MET A 1 1.43 14.02 -32.23
CA MET A 1 2.46 14.69 -31.42
C MET A 1 2.27 14.31 -29.96
N SER A 2 3.39 13.91 -29.36
CA SER A 2 3.72 13.66 -27.95
C SER A 2 2.75 12.87 -27.07
N ILE A 3 3.00 11.56 -27.03
CA ILE A 3 2.48 10.55 -26.10
C ILE A 3 3.11 10.70 -24.69
N TRP A 4 3.80 11.81 -24.40
CA TRP A 4 4.57 12.01 -23.16
C TRP A 4 3.82 12.74 -22.04
N GLY A 5 2.58 13.20 -22.26
CA GLY A 5 1.79 13.93 -21.26
C GLY A 5 1.00 13.05 -20.27
N LYS A 6 0.88 11.74 -20.50
CA LYS A 6 0.00 10.83 -19.73
C LYS A 6 0.73 9.92 -18.72
N ILE A 7 2.05 10.02 -18.62
CA ILE A 7 2.88 9.21 -17.68
C ILE A 7 3.44 10.08 -16.53
N LEU A 8 3.13 11.38 -16.50
CA LEU A 8 3.87 12.32 -15.66
C LEU A 8 3.45 12.32 -14.17
N GLY A 9 2.27 11.80 -13.82
CA GLY A 9 1.87 11.62 -12.41
C GLY A 9 2.57 10.43 -11.74
N GLY A 10 2.69 9.29 -12.44
CA GLY A 10 3.36 8.09 -11.93
C GLY A 10 4.89 8.21 -11.90
N ALA A 11 5.51 8.92 -12.86
CA ALA A 11 6.96 9.05 -12.93
C ALA A 11 7.55 9.97 -11.84
N ALA A 12 6.85 11.04 -11.45
CA ALA A 12 7.26 11.91 -10.35
C ALA A 12 7.24 11.15 -9.00
N GLY A 13 6.20 10.36 -8.80
CA GLY A 13 6.10 9.43 -7.67
C GLY A 13 7.19 8.35 -7.68
N LEU A 14 7.50 7.77 -8.84
CA LEU A 14 8.56 6.76 -9.00
C LEU A 14 9.95 7.34 -8.66
N ALA A 15 10.20 8.59 -9.05
CA ALA A 15 11.49 9.27 -8.83
C ALA A 15 11.73 9.63 -7.36
N VAL A 16 10.68 9.91 -6.58
CA VAL A 16 10.78 10.34 -5.18
C VAL A 16 10.55 9.17 -4.19
N GLY A 17 9.70 8.20 -4.53
CA GLY A 17 9.24 7.15 -3.60
C GLY A 17 9.21 5.72 -4.18
N GLY A 18 9.81 5.45 -5.34
CA GLY A 18 9.81 4.13 -5.96
C GLY A 18 8.42 3.64 -6.40
N PRO A 19 8.17 2.32 -6.51
CA PRO A 19 6.93 1.77 -7.07
C PRO A 19 5.67 2.28 -6.37
N ILE A 20 5.73 2.46 -5.05
CA ILE A 20 4.61 2.98 -4.24
C ILE A 20 4.46 4.49 -4.38
N GLY A 21 5.58 5.22 -4.46
CA GLY A 21 5.53 6.62 -4.85
C GLY A 21 4.83 6.78 -6.21
N ALA A 22 5.09 5.89 -7.17
CA ALA A 22 4.43 5.90 -8.47
C ALA A 22 2.92 5.64 -8.36
N LEU A 23 2.50 4.73 -7.48
CA LEU A 23 1.10 4.48 -7.17
C LEU A 23 0.41 5.70 -6.53
N ILE A 24 1.06 6.32 -5.53
CA ILE A 24 0.58 7.54 -4.86
C ILE A 24 0.48 8.70 -5.87
N GLY A 25 1.46 8.84 -6.76
CA GLY A 25 1.48 9.87 -7.81
C GLY A 25 0.43 9.63 -8.91
N ALA A 26 0.11 8.38 -9.23
CA ALA A 26 -0.95 8.05 -10.18
C ALA A 26 -2.34 8.40 -9.64
N VAL A 27 -2.61 8.12 -8.36
CA VAL A 27 -3.86 8.50 -7.70
C VAL A 27 -4.02 10.02 -7.64
N ALA A 28 -2.96 10.76 -7.29
CA ALA A 28 -2.98 12.23 -7.26
C ALA A 28 -3.21 12.85 -8.65
N GLY A 29 -2.67 12.24 -9.72
CA GLY A 29 -2.86 12.69 -11.10
C GLY A 29 -4.32 12.60 -11.59
N HIS A 30 -5.13 11.69 -11.03
CA HIS A 30 -6.54 11.55 -11.40
C HIS A 30 -7.43 12.66 -10.82
N PHE A 31 -7.05 13.25 -9.68
CA PHE A 31 -7.80 14.34 -9.03
C PHE A 31 -7.52 15.74 -9.61
N ALA A 32 -6.37 15.92 -10.27
CA ALA A 32 -6.01 17.21 -10.88
C ALA A 32 -6.87 17.56 -12.11
N VAL A 33 -7.59 16.59 -12.68
CA VAL A 33 -8.47 16.79 -13.84
C VAL A 33 -9.85 17.34 -13.43
N ASP A 34 -10.26 17.18 -12.16
CA ASP A 34 -11.65 17.44 -11.75
C ASP A 34 -11.85 18.75 -10.96
N GLN A 35 -10.80 19.58 -10.81
CA GLN A 35 -10.90 20.81 -10.01
C GLN A 35 -11.42 21.99 -10.83
N LYS A 36 -12.73 21.98 -11.11
CA LYS A 36 -13.53 23.20 -11.32
C LYS A 36 -14.81 23.13 -10.47
N SER A 37 -14.72 23.53 -9.20
CA SER A 37 -15.75 24.32 -8.50
C SER A 37 -15.39 24.62 -7.06
N GLU A 38 -15.79 25.83 -6.66
CA GLU A 38 -15.49 26.56 -5.43
C GLU A 38 -16.05 25.91 -4.15
N SER A 39 -15.35 26.10 -3.02
CA SER A 39 -15.77 26.95 -1.87
C SER A 39 -15.14 26.49 -0.53
N GLN A 40 -14.75 27.48 0.27
CA GLN A 40 -13.90 27.39 1.47
C GLN A 40 -14.62 26.85 2.71
N GLN A 41 -14.07 25.78 3.29
CA GLN A 41 -14.08 25.39 4.72
C GLN A 41 -12.71 24.74 4.98
N PRO A 42 -12.11 24.77 6.18
CA PRO A 42 -10.97 23.92 6.51
C PRO A 42 -11.50 22.48 6.71
N ARG A 43 -12.01 21.89 5.63
CA ARG A 43 -12.22 20.45 5.53
C ARG A 43 -10.81 19.87 5.56
N VAL A 44 -10.52 18.99 6.51
CA VAL A 44 -9.40 18.07 6.33
C VAL A 44 -9.68 17.43 4.98
N ASP A 45 -8.83 17.72 4.00
CA ASP A 45 -9.06 17.37 2.62
C ASP A 45 -9.37 15.86 2.56
N GLU A 46 -10.51 15.50 1.99
CA GLU A 46 -10.95 14.10 1.90
C GLU A 46 -9.87 13.27 1.19
N GLY A 47 -9.12 13.91 0.27
CA GLY A 47 -7.94 13.32 -0.37
C GLY A 47 -6.80 12.99 0.59
N VAL A 48 -6.49 13.89 1.55
CA VAL A 48 -5.43 13.66 2.54
C VAL A 48 -5.81 12.52 3.49
N THR A 49 -7.07 12.49 3.95
CA THR A 49 -7.54 11.39 4.83
C THR A 49 -7.48 10.04 4.11
N ARG A 50 -7.86 10.01 2.83
CA ARG A 50 -7.79 8.83 1.97
C ARG A 50 -6.35 8.36 1.75
N GLN A 51 -5.41 9.27 1.54
CA GLN A 51 -3.99 8.97 1.38
C GLN A 51 -3.37 8.39 2.66
N ILE A 52 -3.71 8.96 3.83
CA ILE A 52 -3.27 8.44 5.13
C ILE A 52 -3.85 7.05 5.36
N GLY A 53 -5.15 6.86 5.13
CA GLY A 53 -5.82 5.57 5.26
C GLY A 53 -5.23 4.50 4.35
N PHE A 54 -4.92 4.85 3.10
CA PHE A 54 -4.20 3.98 2.16
C PHE A 54 -2.83 3.56 2.71
N THR A 55 -2.03 4.54 3.13
CA THR A 55 -0.66 4.29 3.62
C THR A 55 -0.67 3.38 4.85
N ILE A 56 -1.57 3.66 5.82
CA ILE A 56 -1.73 2.84 7.02
C ILE A 56 -2.19 1.43 6.65
N GLY A 57 -3.19 1.31 5.77
CA GLY A 57 -3.75 0.02 5.37
C GLY A 57 -2.72 -0.87 4.70
N VAL A 58 -1.91 -0.31 3.80
CA VAL A 58 -0.86 -1.05 3.09
C VAL A 58 0.26 -1.50 4.04
N ILE A 59 0.74 -0.62 4.92
CA ILE A 59 1.76 -0.98 5.93
C ILE A 59 1.22 -2.05 6.88
N ALA A 60 -0.03 -1.91 7.33
CA ALA A 60 -0.66 -2.85 8.24
C ALA A 60 -0.84 -4.23 7.59
N LEU A 61 -1.29 -4.29 6.32
CA LEU A 61 -1.38 -5.55 5.58
C LEU A 61 -0.01 -6.22 5.41
N GLY A 62 1.02 -5.47 5.01
CA GLY A 62 2.37 -6.04 4.87
C GLY A 62 2.93 -6.58 6.19
N ALA A 63 2.66 -5.89 7.31
CA ALA A 63 3.06 -6.32 8.64
C ALA A 63 2.31 -7.58 9.11
N LYS A 64 1.02 -7.69 8.80
CA LYS A 64 0.18 -8.84 9.15
C LYS A 64 0.49 -10.05 8.27
N MET A 65 0.79 -9.82 7.00
CA MET A 65 1.29 -10.83 6.06
C MET A 65 2.57 -11.47 6.59
N ALA A 66 3.58 -10.66 6.94
CA ALA A 66 4.84 -11.15 7.50
C ALA A 66 4.69 -11.86 8.87
N LYS A 67 3.49 -11.84 9.47
CA LYS A 67 3.17 -12.49 10.74
C LYS A 67 2.29 -13.72 10.54
N ALA A 68 1.83 -14.00 9.32
CA ALA A 68 0.74 -14.94 9.04
C ALA A 68 1.02 -16.35 9.60
N ASP A 69 2.26 -16.82 9.49
CA ASP A 69 2.71 -18.14 9.97
C ASP A 69 3.12 -18.14 11.47
N GLY A 70 3.06 -16.98 12.13
CA GLY A 70 3.40 -16.78 13.52
C GLY A 70 4.81 -16.24 13.80
N VAL A 71 5.73 -16.17 12.83
CA VAL A 71 7.11 -15.69 13.04
C VAL A 71 7.54 -14.73 11.96
N VAL A 72 7.84 -13.49 12.34
CA VAL A 72 8.41 -12.49 11.42
C VAL A 72 9.94 -12.67 11.35
N THR A 73 10.44 -12.98 10.17
CA THR A 73 11.87 -13.15 9.86
C THR A 73 12.55 -11.83 9.50
N ARG A 74 13.89 -11.84 9.47
CA ARG A 74 14.67 -10.67 9.03
C ARG A 74 14.52 -10.42 7.53
N ASP A 75 14.38 -11.48 6.74
CA ASP A 75 14.27 -11.39 5.29
C ASP A 75 12.93 -10.76 4.88
N GLU A 76 11.84 -11.10 5.56
CA GLU A 76 10.54 -10.44 5.35
C GLU A 76 10.57 -8.96 5.75
N ILE A 77 11.23 -8.60 6.87
CA ILE A 77 11.39 -7.19 7.24
C ILE A 77 12.21 -6.43 6.19
N ALA A 78 13.26 -7.06 5.65
CA ALA A 78 14.06 -6.48 4.58
C ALA A 78 13.26 -6.37 3.27
N ALA A 79 12.46 -7.37 2.93
CA ALA A 79 11.56 -7.36 1.78
C ALA A 79 10.51 -6.25 1.92
N PHE A 80 9.86 -6.15 3.09
CA PHE A 80 8.94 -5.07 3.43
C PHE A 80 9.58 -3.70 3.18
N ARG A 81 10.78 -3.44 3.73
CA ARG A 81 11.46 -2.14 3.53
C ARG A 81 11.84 -1.87 2.07
N ARG A 82 12.07 -2.91 1.28
CA ARG A 82 12.44 -2.80 -0.14
C ARG A 82 11.23 -2.43 -1.01
N VAL A 83 10.09 -3.06 -0.75
CA VAL A 83 8.84 -2.78 -1.48
C VAL A 83 8.20 -1.48 -0.98
N PHE A 84 8.25 -1.22 0.33
CA PHE A 84 7.79 0.01 0.97
C PHE A 84 8.93 1.02 1.14
N ARG A 85 9.32 1.64 0.02
CA ARG A 85 10.27 2.75 0.03
C ARG A 85 9.64 3.95 0.74
N THR A 86 10.15 4.21 1.93
CA THR A 86 9.68 5.27 2.82
C THR A 86 10.69 6.42 2.79
N ALA A 87 10.22 7.66 2.89
CA ALA A 87 11.12 8.80 3.05
C ALA A 87 11.90 8.70 4.38
N PRO A 88 13.17 9.14 4.45
CA PRO A 88 14.01 8.95 5.65
C PRO A 88 13.41 9.50 6.95
N ASP A 89 12.63 10.57 6.86
CA ASP A 89 11.90 11.20 7.95
C ASP A 89 10.71 10.36 8.47
N GLU A 90 10.08 9.58 7.59
CA GLU A 90 8.93 8.73 7.91
C GLU A 90 9.32 7.30 8.35
N GLU A 91 10.58 6.89 8.16
CA GLU A 91 11.05 5.53 8.51
C GLU A 91 10.72 5.14 9.95
N LYS A 92 10.86 6.06 10.90
CA LYS A 92 10.55 5.81 12.32
C LYS A 92 9.07 5.56 12.54
N ASN A 93 8.20 6.29 11.84
CA ASN A 93 6.75 6.16 11.96
C ASN A 93 6.27 4.84 11.32
N VAL A 94 6.77 4.54 10.12
CA VAL A 94 6.49 3.27 9.44
C VAL A 94 6.98 2.08 10.26
N ALA A 95 8.19 2.15 10.82
CA ALA A 95 8.70 1.09 11.69
C ALA A 95 7.84 0.90 12.94
N ARG A 96 7.33 1.98 13.55
CA ARG A 96 6.40 1.90 14.69
C ARG A 96 5.10 1.24 14.30
N LEU A 97 4.49 1.67 13.19
CA LEU A 97 3.23 1.10 12.71
C LEU A 97 3.38 -0.37 12.34
N PHE A 98 4.45 -0.73 11.62
CA PHE A 98 4.78 -2.12 11.28
C PHE A 98 4.93 -2.97 12.55
N ASN A 99 5.70 -2.50 13.54
CA ASN A 99 5.90 -3.22 14.79
C ASN A 99 4.62 -3.38 15.61
N GLN A 100 3.69 -2.43 15.51
CA GLN A 100 2.39 -2.52 16.15
C GLN A 100 1.48 -3.52 15.41
N ALA A 101 1.40 -3.43 14.09
CA ALA A 101 0.53 -4.25 13.26
C ALA A 101 0.97 -5.72 13.22
N LYS A 102 2.27 -6.02 13.25
CA LYS A 102 2.80 -7.39 13.24
C LYS A 102 2.63 -8.18 14.54
N ARG A 103 1.98 -7.61 15.56
CA ARG A 103 1.77 -8.29 16.85
C ARG A 103 0.84 -9.49 16.71
N ASP A 104 -0.14 -9.38 15.83
CA ASP A 104 -1.09 -10.42 15.47
C ASP A 104 -1.50 -10.31 14.00
N VAL A 105 -2.08 -11.39 13.49
CA VAL A 105 -2.60 -11.44 12.11
C VAL A 105 -4.06 -10.95 12.07
N ALA A 106 -4.79 -11.07 13.18
CA ALA A 106 -6.23 -10.83 13.26
C ALA A 106 -6.66 -9.46 12.72
N GLY A 107 -7.80 -9.41 12.03
CA GLY A 107 -8.37 -8.16 11.53
C GLY A 107 -7.65 -7.55 10.32
N PHE A 108 -6.75 -8.31 9.65
CA PHE A 108 -6.16 -7.88 8.39
C PHE A 108 -7.22 -7.60 7.32
N GLU A 109 -8.34 -8.32 7.36
CA GLU A 109 -9.47 -8.20 6.43
C GLU A 109 -10.07 -6.80 6.46
N SER A 110 -10.05 -6.13 7.62
CA SER A 110 -10.55 -4.75 7.76
C SER A 110 -9.70 -3.78 6.94
N TYR A 111 -8.38 -3.97 6.93
CA TYR A 111 -7.46 -3.18 6.10
C TYR A 111 -7.61 -3.53 4.61
N ALA A 112 -7.79 -4.82 4.28
CA ALA A 112 -8.03 -5.24 2.90
C ALA A 112 -9.33 -4.63 2.33
N HIS A 113 -10.44 -4.67 3.09
CA HIS A 113 -11.70 -4.05 2.68
C HIS A 113 -11.59 -2.53 2.58
N GLN A 114 -10.83 -1.89 3.47
CA GLN A 114 -10.58 -0.45 3.39
C GLN A 114 -9.84 -0.11 2.09
N LEU A 115 -8.79 -0.85 1.75
CA LEU A 115 -8.03 -0.65 0.51
C LEU A 115 -8.86 -0.93 -0.73
N SER A 116 -9.63 -2.03 -0.76
CA SER A 116 -10.57 -2.35 -1.83
C SER A 116 -11.56 -1.21 -2.09
N ARG A 117 -12.13 -0.63 -1.02
CA ARG A 117 -13.03 0.54 -1.14
C ARG A 117 -12.30 1.80 -1.64
N ILE A 118 -11.11 2.07 -1.15
CA ILE A 118 -10.30 3.22 -1.59
C ILE A 118 -9.90 3.03 -3.07
N LEU A 119 -9.53 1.83 -3.49
CA LEU A 119 -8.96 1.59 -4.81
C LEU A 119 -9.95 0.91 -5.78
N HIS A 120 -11.26 1.02 -5.52
CA HIS A 120 -12.28 0.37 -6.36
C HIS A 120 -12.20 0.77 -7.83
N ASP A 121 -11.85 2.03 -8.13
CA ASP A 121 -11.64 2.54 -9.49
C ASP A 121 -10.22 2.27 -10.03
N SER A 122 -9.40 1.52 -9.29
CA SER A 122 -7.97 1.33 -9.57
C SER A 122 -7.52 -0.11 -9.29
N PRO A 123 -8.12 -1.12 -9.97
CA PRO A 123 -7.83 -2.54 -9.72
C PRO A 123 -6.35 -2.90 -9.94
N LEU A 124 -5.69 -2.25 -10.91
CA LEU A 124 -4.24 -2.42 -11.13
C LEU A 124 -3.40 -2.08 -9.87
N VAL A 125 -3.88 -1.14 -9.05
CA VAL A 125 -3.19 -0.77 -7.80
C VAL A 125 -3.40 -1.84 -6.73
N LEU A 126 -4.58 -2.47 -6.69
CA LEU A 126 -4.87 -3.60 -5.80
C LEU A 126 -3.99 -4.81 -6.15
N GLU A 127 -3.83 -5.10 -7.45
CA GLU A 127 -2.89 -6.13 -7.94
C GLU A 127 -1.46 -5.84 -7.46
N GLN A 128 -0.98 -4.60 -7.59
CA GLN A 128 0.36 -4.24 -7.12
C GLN A 128 0.53 -4.34 -5.60
N VAL A 129 -0.53 -4.06 -4.83
CA VAL A 129 -0.51 -4.30 -3.37
C VAL A 129 -0.37 -5.79 -3.11
N LEU A 130 -1.14 -6.63 -3.80
CA LEU A 130 -1.05 -8.10 -3.66
C LEU A 130 0.33 -8.64 -4.05
N ASP A 131 0.93 -8.14 -5.14
CA ASP A 131 2.29 -8.47 -5.56
C ASP A 131 3.32 -8.12 -4.47
N CYS A 132 3.17 -6.96 -3.82
CA CYS A 132 4.05 -6.58 -2.72
C CYS A 132 3.91 -7.53 -1.52
N LEU A 133 2.70 -8.02 -1.23
CA LEU A 133 2.48 -9.02 -0.18
C LEU A 133 3.13 -10.36 -0.53
N PHE A 134 3.06 -10.79 -1.81
CA PHE A 134 3.76 -11.98 -2.30
C PHE A 134 5.28 -11.88 -2.15
N VAL A 135 5.87 -10.72 -2.47
CA VAL A 135 7.32 -10.48 -2.30
C VAL A 135 7.74 -10.61 -0.84
N ILE A 136 6.87 -10.23 0.10
CA ILE A 136 7.13 -10.38 1.53
C ILE A 136 7.04 -11.86 1.91
N ALA A 137 5.93 -12.54 1.57
CA ALA A 137 5.71 -13.94 1.91
C ALA A 137 6.73 -14.90 1.29
N THR A 138 7.41 -14.51 0.20
CA THR A 138 8.44 -15.34 -0.46
C THR A 138 9.86 -14.99 -0.03
N ALA A 139 10.04 -14.04 0.89
CA ALA A 139 11.33 -13.42 1.17
C ALA A 139 12.37 -14.38 1.76
N ASP A 140 11.94 -15.37 2.53
CA ASP A 140 12.80 -16.40 3.13
C ASP A 140 12.94 -17.66 2.24
N GLY A 141 12.35 -17.61 1.04
CA GLY A 141 12.40 -18.67 0.02
C GLY A 141 11.31 -19.74 0.13
N LYS A 142 10.34 -19.60 1.03
CA LYS A 142 9.22 -20.55 1.17
C LYS A 142 7.92 -19.78 1.42
N VAL A 143 6.79 -20.29 0.95
CA VAL A 143 5.47 -19.78 1.33
C VAL A 143 4.77 -20.86 2.13
N THR A 144 4.40 -20.53 3.35
CA THR A 144 3.67 -21.41 4.25
C THR A 144 2.19 -21.50 3.87
N PRO A 145 1.46 -22.54 4.30
CA PRO A 145 0.01 -22.62 4.07
C PRO A 145 -0.77 -21.46 4.71
N ASP A 146 -0.31 -20.91 5.84
CA ASP A 146 -0.95 -19.77 6.49
C ASP A 146 -0.77 -18.48 5.69
N GLU A 147 0.42 -18.25 5.14
CA GLU A 147 0.66 -17.12 4.26
C GLU A 147 -0.11 -17.21 2.95
N LEU A 148 -0.19 -18.42 2.35
CA LEU A 148 -0.98 -18.62 1.14
C LEU A 148 -2.47 -18.34 1.40
N ARG A 149 -3.03 -18.85 2.51
CA ARG A 149 -4.41 -18.56 2.92
C ARG A 149 -4.63 -17.05 3.13
N PHE A 150 -3.66 -16.36 3.72
CA PHE A 150 -3.73 -14.91 3.89
C PHE A 150 -3.82 -14.20 2.54
N LEU A 151 -2.93 -14.55 1.60
CA LEU A 151 -2.88 -13.95 0.26
C LEU A 151 -4.15 -14.24 -0.54
N GLU A 152 -4.63 -15.49 -0.52
CA GLU A 152 -5.90 -15.88 -1.14
C GLU A 152 -7.06 -15.05 -0.58
N ARG A 153 -7.12 -14.89 0.75
CA ARG A 153 -8.18 -14.11 1.38
C ARG A 153 -8.12 -12.62 1.03
N VAL A 154 -6.92 -12.04 0.92
CA VAL A 154 -6.75 -10.66 0.46
C VAL A 154 -7.19 -10.52 -1.00
N ALA A 155 -6.80 -11.46 -1.86
CA ALA A 155 -7.19 -11.46 -3.27
C ALA A 155 -8.73 -11.54 -3.43
N GLU A 156 -9.39 -12.43 -2.69
CA GLU A 156 -10.86 -12.50 -2.67
C GLU A 156 -11.54 -11.18 -2.28
N ILE A 157 -10.94 -10.41 -1.35
CA ILE A 157 -11.46 -9.12 -0.91
C ILE A 157 -11.23 -8.02 -1.96
N PHE A 158 -10.13 -8.11 -2.70
CA PHE A 158 -9.82 -7.17 -3.76
C PHE A 158 -10.73 -7.35 -4.98
N GLY A 159 -11.24 -8.57 -5.20
CA GLY A 159 -12.16 -8.92 -6.29
C GLY A 159 -11.44 -9.23 -7.59
#